data_AF-A0A1I8API1-F1
#
_entry.id   AF-A0A1I8API1-F1
#
_cell.length_a   1.000
_cell.length_b   1.000
_cell.length_c   1.000
_cell.angle_alpha   90.00
_cell.angle_beta   90.00
_cell.angle_gamma   90.00
#
_symmetry.space_group_name_H-M   'P 1'
#
loop_
_entity.id
_entity.type
_entity.pdbx_description
1 polymer ?
#
loop_
_entity_poly.entity_id
_entity_poly.type
_entity_poly.pdbx_seq_one_letter_code
_entity_poly.pdbx_strand_id
1 'polypeptide(L)'
;MRTLEPIKHDDDAVRNYGTHLAIEMCRTILTEGLAPSLHMYTMNREGSCRNILQAIGLWTQQPTRSLPWKPHGGHHPIRCKEDVRPIFWSARPKSYIFRTKDWDQYPNGRWGNSSSPAFNDLQDYYLFYLKGTPTDVQMQNMYGKELNSIEDVQKVFVNFITQQENENGVKVTRLPWNEQESGTQPETTLIKEQLLWCNQNGIFTINSQPAVNGAPSADPIVGWGKPGGYCYQKAYLEFFLEKGVAQKLKTVCAEYPRLSYHMINYNNTVEWTNGDSTTPIAVTWGVFPGCEVAQPTVVDPLSFRVWKDEAYDAWLTTWAAIYPEGSKSTKVLREVHDNYYLVTVVDNDFVKDTVIFEALEKAIAM
;
A
#
# COMPACT_ATOMS: atom_id res chain seq x y z
N MET A 1 39.19 14.87 -25.10
CA MET A 1 40.11 13.75 -24.81
C MET A 1 41.30 14.17 -23.95
N ARG A 2 42.03 15.26 -24.27
CA ARG A 2 43.20 15.70 -23.47
C ARG A 2 42.92 15.93 -21.98
N THR A 3 41.71 16.35 -21.60
CA THR A 3 41.30 16.57 -20.21
C THR A 3 40.83 15.30 -19.48
N LEU A 4 40.49 14.23 -20.21
CA LEU A 4 40.09 12.95 -19.63
C LEU A 4 41.28 12.00 -19.46
N GLU A 5 42.33 12.15 -20.27
CA GLU A 5 43.54 11.31 -20.21
C GLU A 5 44.17 11.21 -18.81
N PRO A 6 44.26 12.30 -18.01
CA PRO A 6 44.83 12.23 -16.65
C PRO A 6 43.97 11.46 -15.66
N ILE A 7 42.66 11.33 -15.93
CA ILE A 7 41.68 10.72 -15.03
C ILE A 7 41.07 9.44 -15.63
N LYS A 8 41.64 8.90 -16.71
CA LYS A 8 41.06 7.78 -17.49
C LYS A 8 40.86 6.47 -16.71
N HIS A 9 41.53 6.33 -15.57
CA HIS A 9 41.44 5.16 -14.69
C HIS A 9 40.66 5.44 -13.41
N ASP A 10 40.08 6.64 -13.27
CA ASP A 10 39.26 7.07 -12.14
C ASP A 10 37.84 7.36 -12.62
N ASP A 11 36.99 6.33 -12.56
CA ASP A 11 35.60 6.39 -13.02
C ASP A 11 34.79 7.47 -12.30
N ASP A 12 35.08 7.72 -11.02
CA ASP A 12 34.38 8.74 -10.23
C ASP A 12 34.80 10.15 -10.67
N ALA A 13 36.10 10.38 -10.91
CA ALA A 13 36.59 11.64 -11.46
C ALA A 13 36.04 11.91 -12.87
N VAL A 14 36.00 10.89 -13.73
CA VAL A 14 35.41 11.02 -15.08
C VAL A 14 33.92 11.34 -15.00
N ARG A 15 33.18 10.68 -14.11
CA ARG A 15 31.74 10.94 -13.90
C ARG A 15 31.49 12.35 -13.37
N ASN A 16 32.27 12.81 -12.40
CA ASN A 16 32.14 14.15 -11.83
C ASN A 16 32.45 15.24 -12.87
N TYR A 17 33.51 15.05 -13.65
CA TYR A 17 33.87 15.95 -14.74
C TYR A 17 32.78 16.01 -15.83
N GLY A 18 32.27 14.85 -16.27
CA GLY A 18 31.16 14.80 -17.24
C GLY A 18 29.87 15.44 -16.71
N THR A 19 29.56 15.25 -15.42
CA THR A 19 28.42 15.89 -14.75
C THR A 19 28.57 17.41 -14.75
N HIS A 20 29.75 17.94 -14.43
CA HIS A 20 30.03 19.36 -14.44
C HIS A 20 29.84 19.98 -15.83
N LEU A 21 30.44 19.37 -16.86
CA LEU A 21 30.28 19.82 -18.25
C LEU A 21 28.81 19.82 -18.70
N ALA A 22 28.05 18.79 -18.32
CA ALA A 22 26.64 18.71 -18.66
C ALA A 22 25.82 19.81 -17.97
N ILE A 23 26.13 20.14 -16.70
CA ILE A 23 25.48 21.24 -15.98
C ILE A 23 25.73 22.57 -16.68
N GLU A 24 26.98 22.87 -17.04
CA GLU A 24 27.33 24.10 -17.76
C GLU A 24 26.60 24.19 -19.09
N MET A 25 26.66 23.13 -19.90
CA MET A 25 25.99 23.05 -21.20
C MET A 25 24.48 23.25 -21.07
N CYS A 26 23.82 22.54 -20.14
CA CYS A 26 22.38 22.66 -19.91
C CYS A 26 21.99 24.07 -19.44
N ARG A 27 22.78 24.69 -18.55
CA ARG A 27 22.53 26.07 -18.12
C ARG A 27 22.63 27.06 -19.27
N THR A 28 23.64 26.93 -20.11
CA THR A 28 23.81 27.80 -21.30
C THR A 28 22.61 27.66 -22.23
N ILE A 29 22.24 26.43 -22.60
CA ILE A 29 21.11 26.14 -23.49
C ILE A 29 19.81 26.78 -22.97
N LEU A 30 19.52 26.61 -21.67
CA LEU A 30 18.29 27.13 -21.05
C LEU A 30 18.31 28.65 -20.86
N THR A 31 19.44 29.22 -20.42
CA THR A 31 19.56 30.66 -20.12
C THR A 31 19.56 31.49 -21.40
N GLU A 32 20.17 30.99 -22.46
CA GLU A 32 20.20 31.66 -23.77
C GLU A 32 18.93 31.38 -24.59
N GLY A 33 18.01 30.55 -24.10
CA GLY A 33 16.75 30.23 -24.78
C GLY A 33 16.94 29.46 -26.09
N LEU A 34 18.07 28.75 -26.25
CA LEU A 34 18.39 28.00 -27.47
C LEU A 34 17.46 26.80 -27.68
N ALA A 35 16.90 26.24 -26.60
CA ALA A 35 15.93 25.16 -26.66
C ALA A 35 14.89 25.26 -25.53
N PRO A 36 13.64 24.84 -25.78
CA PRO A 36 12.57 24.86 -24.78
C PRO A 36 12.63 23.68 -23.79
N SER A 37 13.42 22.65 -24.07
CA SER A 37 13.48 21.43 -23.26
C SER A 37 14.81 20.70 -23.39
N LEU A 38 15.08 19.79 -22.45
CA LEU A 38 16.26 18.93 -22.42
C LEU A 38 15.83 17.46 -22.44
N HIS A 39 16.51 16.64 -23.25
CA HIS A 39 16.38 15.19 -23.25
C HIS A 39 17.70 14.56 -22.81
N MET A 40 17.69 13.75 -21.75
CA MET A 40 18.90 13.15 -21.17
C MET A 40 18.94 11.65 -21.41
N TYR A 41 20.02 11.17 -22.04
CA TYR A 41 20.30 9.74 -22.16
C TYR A 41 20.82 9.19 -20.82
N THR A 42 19.96 8.53 -20.06
CA THR A 42 20.30 8.04 -18.71
C THR A 42 21.22 6.82 -18.71
N MET A 43 21.27 6.07 -19.81
CA MET A 43 22.01 4.81 -19.90
C MET A 43 21.64 3.83 -18.76
N ASN A 44 20.38 3.84 -18.33
CA ASN A 44 19.85 3.09 -17.17
C ASN A 44 20.58 3.38 -15.84
N ARG A 45 21.22 4.56 -15.72
CA ARG A 45 21.88 5.04 -14.49
C ARG A 45 21.22 6.33 -14.02
N GLU A 46 20.93 6.39 -12.72
CA GLU A 46 20.22 7.54 -12.16
C GLU A 46 21.13 8.69 -11.72
N GLY A 47 22.24 8.37 -11.02
CA GLY A 47 22.99 9.33 -10.22
C GLY A 47 23.39 10.61 -10.95
N SER A 48 24.04 10.50 -12.10
CA SER A 48 24.50 11.67 -12.86
C SER A 48 23.35 12.54 -13.37
N CYS A 49 22.29 11.94 -13.92
CA CYS A 49 21.15 12.70 -14.42
C CYS A 49 20.41 13.44 -13.30
N ARG A 50 20.23 12.79 -12.15
CA ARG A 50 19.63 13.43 -10.96
C ARG A 50 20.46 14.64 -10.51
N ASN A 51 21.79 14.48 -10.39
CA ASN A 51 22.68 15.56 -9.97
C ASN A 51 22.64 16.76 -10.94
N ILE A 52 22.62 16.49 -12.25
CA ILE A 52 22.52 17.54 -13.27
C ILE A 52 21.20 18.31 -13.10
N LEU A 53 20.07 17.60 -13.03
CA LEU A 53 18.74 18.20 -12.88
C LEU A 53 18.61 19.03 -11.60
N GLN A 54 19.18 18.57 -10.48
CA GLN A 54 19.24 19.32 -9.22
C GLN A 54 20.06 20.60 -9.37
N ALA A 55 21.24 20.51 -9.97
CA ALA A 55 22.13 21.66 -10.13
C ALA A 55 21.57 22.74 -11.08
N ILE A 56 20.74 22.36 -12.06
CA ILE A 56 20.09 23.31 -12.97
C ILE A 56 18.70 23.76 -12.49
N GLY A 57 18.28 23.36 -11.29
CA GLY A 57 16.99 23.79 -10.71
C GLY A 57 15.76 23.16 -11.36
N LEU A 58 15.92 22.11 -12.17
CA LEU A 58 14.83 21.38 -12.82
C LEU A 58 14.44 20.09 -12.07
N TRP A 59 15.05 19.83 -10.92
CA TRP A 59 14.64 18.74 -10.03
C TRP A 59 13.74 19.27 -8.91
N THR A 60 12.44 19.14 -9.09
CA THR A 60 11.47 19.46 -8.03
C THR A 60 11.58 18.42 -6.93
N GLN A 61 12.06 18.81 -5.74
CA GLN A 61 12.00 17.93 -4.57
C GLN A 61 10.54 17.76 -4.16
N GLN A 62 10.04 16.53 -4.34
CA GLN A 62 8.69 16.07 -3.98
C GLN A 62 7.56 17.02 -4.41
N PRO A 63 7.03 16.92 -5.64
CA PRO A 63 5.70 17.45 -5.88
C PRO A 63 4.77 16.84 -4.82
N THR A 64 4.04 17.68 -4.09
CA THR A 64 2.97 17.26 -3.18
C THR A 64 2.15 16.20 -3.92
N ARG A 65 2.02 15.00 -3.35
CA ARG A 65 1.32 13.90 -4.01
C ARG A 65 -0.09 14.38 -4.38
N SER A 66 -0.47 14.25 -5.65
CA SER A 66 -1.76 14.79 -6.12
C SER A 66 -2.95 14.02 -5.54
N LEU A 67 -2.76 12.73 -5.27
CA LEU A 67 -3.69 11.81 -4.60
C LEU A 67 -2.91 10.93 -3.60
N PRO A 68 -3.59 10.25 -2.66
CA PRO A 68 -2.95 9.30 -1.74
C PRO A 68 -2.27 8.12 -2.44
N TRP A 69 -2.64 7.83 -3.69
CA TRP A 69 -2.06 6.82 -4.56
C TRP A 69 -1.59 7.44 -5.87
N LYS A 70 -0.68 6.76 -6.59
CA LYS A 70 -0.10 7.28 -7.84
C LYS A 70 -1.13 7.22 -8.99
N PRO A 71 -1.59 8.36 -9.54
CA PRO A 71 -2.50 8.36 -10.67
C PRO A 71 -1.80 8.00 -11.98
N HIS A 72 -2.59 7.65 -12.99
CA HIS A 72 -2.09 7.54 -14.35
C HIS A 72 -1.79 8.94 -14.89
N GLY A 73 -0.68 9.09 -15.61
CA GLY A 73 -0.35 10.34 -16.26
C GLY A 73 -1.39 10.74 -17.31
N GLY A 74 -1.46 12.04 -17.63
CA GLY A 74 -2.42 12.59 -18.60
C GLY A 74 -2.34 12.02 -20.03
N HIS A 75 -1.33 11.21 -20.33
CA HIS A 75 -1.18 10.52 -21.61
C HIS A 75 -2.07 9.28 -21.76
N HIS A 76 -2.61 8.73 -20.66
CA HIS A 76 -3.50 7.57 -20.76
C HIS A 76 -4.89 8.04 -21.26
N PRO A 77 -5.45 7.47 -22.34
CA PRO A 77 -6.62 8.04 -23.02
C PRO A 77 -7.89 8.07 -22.15
N ILE A 78 -8.10 7.04 -21.31
CA ILE A 78 -9.35 6.88 -20.54
C ILE A 78 -9.11 7.05 -19.03
N ARG A 79 -8.18 6.26 -18.47
CA ARG A 79 -7.86 6.20 -17.03
C ARG A 79 -7.21 7.46 -16.43
N CYS A 80 -6.83 8.47 -17.23
CA CYS A 80 -6.31 9.73 -16.70
C CYS A 80 -7.32 10.50 -15.84
N LYS A 81 -8.61 10.17 -15.95
CA LYS A 81 -9.72 10.75 -15.16
C LYS A 81 -10.02 9.98 -13.88
N GLU A 82 -9.38 8.83 -13.66
CA GLU A 82 -9.59 8.04 -12.44
C GLU A 82 -9.09 8.83 -11.23
N ASP A 83 -9.97 9.08 -10.26
CA ASP A 83 -9.63 9.84 -9.05
C ASP A 83 -10.12 9.20 -7.74
N VAL A 84 -10.79 8.04 -7.79
CA VAL A 84 -11.27 7.28 -6.62
C VAL A 84 -11.04 5.78 -6.79
N ARG A 85 -10.57 5.12 -5.71
CA ARG A 85 -10.29 3.67 -5.68
C ARG A 85 -10.73 3.03 -4.35
N PRO A 86 -11.03 1.72 -4.33
CA PRO A 86 -11.16 0.97 -3.09
C PRO A 86 -9.81 0.85 -2.37
N ILE A 87 -9.81 0.94 -1.04
CA ILE A 87 -8.60 0.93 -0.22
C ILE A 87 -7.83 -0.39 -0.24
N PHE A 88 -8.48 -1.50 -0.57
CA PHE A 88 -7.96 -2.87 -0.43
C PHE A 88 -6.65 -3.12 -1.20
N TRP A 89 -6.51 -2.51 -2.38
CA TRP A 89 -5.31 -2.61 -3.20
C TRP A 89 -4.30 -1.48 -2.99
N SER A 90 -4.38 -0.72 -1.89
CA SER A 90 -3.44 0.37 -1.57
C SER A 90 -1.98 -0.12 -1.61
N ALA A 91 -1.74 -1.31 -1.06
CA ALA A 91 -0.44 -1.96 -1.02
C ALA A 91 -0.13 -2.81 -2.28
N ARG A 92 -1.11 -3.01 -3.17
CA ARG A 92 -1.01 -3.82 -4.40
C ARG A 92 -1.50 -3.07 -5.64
N PRO A 93 -0.93 -1.89 -5.94
CA PRO A 93 -1.43 -1.04 -7.01
C PRO A 93 -1.29 -1.67 -8.40
N LYS A 94 -0.29 -2.54 -8.63
CA LYS A 94 -0.16 -3.21 -9.94
C LYS A 94 -1.29 -4.22 -10.13
N SER A 95 -1.72 -4.90 -9.07
CA SER A 95 -2.81 -5.88 -9.13
C SER A 95 -4.11 -5.18 -9.51
N TYR A 96 -4.45 -4.12 -8.78
CA TYR A 96 -5.59 -3.28 -9.12
C TYR A 96 -5.54 -2.78 -10.57
N ILE A 97 -4.38 -2.29 -11.02
CA ILE A 97 -4.23 -1.81 -12.39
C ILE A 97 -4.54 -2.91 -13.41
N PHE A 98 -4.01 -4.11 -13.21
CA PHE A 98 -4.23 -5.25 -14.08
C PHE A 98 -5.70 -5.68 -14.10
N ARG A 99 -6.34 -5.76 -12.94
CA ARG A 99 -7.73 -6.23 -12.80
C ARG A 99 -8.76 -5.29 -13.38
N THR A 100 -8.44 -4.00 -13.44
CA THR A 100 -9.33 -2.97 -14.00
C THR A 100 -8.88 -2.49 -15.38
N LYS A 101 -7.84 -3.08 -16.00
CA LYS A 101 -7.21 -2.52 -17.22
C LYS A 101 -8.17 -2.42 -18.41
N ASP A 102 -9.12 -3.35 -18.48
CA ASP A 102 -10.08 -3.49 -19.58
C ASP A 102 -11.41 -2.75 -19.31
N TRP A 103 -11.45 -1.87 -18.30
CA TRP A 103 -12.64 -1.05 -18.05
C TRP A 103 -12.82 0.03 -19.11
N ASP A 104 -14.05 0.15 -19.63
CA ASP A 104 -14.43 1.19 -20.60
C ASP A 104 -14.44 2.59 -19.99
N GLN A 105 -14.80 2.69 -18.70
CA GLN A 105 -14.83 3.93 -17.93
C GLN A 105 -14.27 3.70 -16.53
N TYR A 106 -13.60 4.73 -16.01
CA TYR A 106 -13.01 4.70 -14.68
C TYR A 106 -13.72 5.69 -13.76
N PRO A 107 -13.93 5.34 -12.47
CA PRO A 107 -14.62 6.20 -11.51
C PRO A 107 -13.98 7.58 -11.36
N ASN A 108 -14.85 8.61 -11.36
CA ASN A 108 -14.49 10.01 -11.19
C ASN A 108 -15.45 10.67 -10.17
N GLY A 109 -14.91 11.37 -9.18
CA GLY A 109 -15.64 12.04 -8.12
C GLY A 109 -16.18 11.10 -7.04
N ARG A 110 -17.18 10.27 -7.36
CA ARG A 110 -17.75 9.29 -6.42
C ARG A 110 -17.55 7.86 -6.92
N TRP A 111 -17.26 6.95 -6.00
CA TRP A 111 -17.45 5.53 -6.27
C TRP A 111 -18.97 5.28 -6.36
N GLY A 112 -19.49 5.10 -7.58
CA GLY A 112 -20.92 4.99 -7.84
C GLY A 112 -21.50 3.62 -7.48
N ASN A 113 -22.82 3.45 -7.67
CA ASN A 113 -23.53 2.16 -7.59
C ASN A 113 -23.04 1.23 -8.72
N SER A 114 -21.87 0.62 -8.49
CA SER A 114 -21.47 -0.78 -8.73
C SER A 114 -21.93 -1.51 -10.01
N SER A 115 -22.31 -0.75 -11.03
CA SER A 115 -22.58 -1.23 -12.39
C SER A 115 -21.30 -1.16 -13.24
N SER A 116 -20.17 -0.79 -12.62
CA SER A 116 -18.85 -0.80 -13.24
C SER A 116 -18.46 -2.24 -13.64
N PRO A 117 -17.66 -2.39 -14.71
CA PRO A 117 -17.33 -3.70 -15.25
C PRO A 117 -16.73 -4.62 -14.17
N ALA A 118 -17.05 -5.92 -14.24
CA ALA A 118 -16.48 -6.91 -13.33
C ALA A 118 -14.95 -6.78 -13.31
N PHE A 119 -14.35 -6.84 -12.12
CA PHE A 119 -12.91 -6.97 -12.02
C PHE A 119 -12.48 -8.26 -12.72
N ASN A 120 -11.42 -8.20 -13.52
CA ASN A 120 -10.88 -9.40 -14.14
C ASN A 120 -10.28 -10.34 -13.08
N ASP A 121 -10.35 -11.64 -13.34
CA ASP A 121 -9.62 -12.63 -12.56
C ASP A 121 -8.11 -12.40 -12.65
N LEU A 122 -7.42 -12.64 -11.54
CA LEU A 122 -5.96 -12.65 -11.52
C LEU A 122 -5.47 -13.94 -12.20
N GLN A 123 -5.02 -13.81 -13.44
CA GLN A 123 -4.30 -14.90 -14.12
C GLN A 123 -2.81 -14.87 -13.76
N ASP A 124 -2.17 -16.05 -13.70
CA ASP A 124 -0.74 -16.23 -13.35
C ASP A 124 0.23 -15.35 -14.15
N TYR A 125 -0.14 -14.93 -15.36
CA TYR A 125 0.67 -14.04 -16.18
C TYR A 125 0.90 -12.66 -15.52
N TYR A 126 0.03 -12.24 -14.60
CA TYR A 126 0.23 -11.03 -13.79
C TYR A 126 1.53 -11.08 -12.97
N LEU A 127 1.90 -12.26 -12.44
CA LEU A 127 3.12 -12.43 -11.64
C LEU A 127 4.38 -12.11 -12.45
N PHE A 128 4.37 -12.33 -13.77
CA PHE A 128 5.50 -11.96 -14.64
C PHE A 128 5.71 -10.43 -14.77
N TYR A 129 4.67 -9.63 -14.51
CA TYR A 129 4.78 -8.16 -14.49
C TYR A 129 5.29 -7.63 -13.15
N LEU A 130 5.32 -8.46 -12.10
CA LEU A 130 5.93 -8.12 -10.82
C LEU A 130 7.45 -8.26 -10.91
N LYS A 131 8.12 -7.31 -11.59
CA LYS A 131 9.58 -7.21 -11.52
C LYS A 131 10.03 -7.04 -10.06
N GLY A 132 11.05 -7.79 -9.66
CA GLY A 132 11.65 -7.71 -8.32
C GLY A 132 10.89 -8.50 -7.25
N THR A 133 10.31 -9.65 -7.58
CA THR A 133 9.85 -10.58 -6.54
C THR A 133 11.06 -11.19 -5.82
N PRO A 134 11.08 -11.19 -4.47
CA PRO A 134 12.13 -11.87 -3.74
C PRO A 134 12.12 -13.36 -4.07
N THR A 135 13.29 -13.98 -4.07
CA THR A 135 13.40 -15.44 -4.22
C THR A 135 12.84 -16.15 -2.99
N ASP A 136 12.49 -17.43 -3.12
CA ASP A 136 12.02 -18.25 -1.99
C ASP A 136 13.00 -18.21 -0.81
N VAL A 137 14.31 -18.23 -1.09
CA VAL A 137 15.35 -18.13 -0.05
C VAL A 137 15.31 -16.77 0.65
N GLN A 138 15.13 -15.67 -0.08
CA GLN A 138 15.00 -14.34 0.52
C GLN A 138 13.74 -14.24 1.38
N MET A 139 12.61 -14.79 0.89
CA MET A 139 11.36 -14.83 1.65
C MET A 139 11.49 -15.69 2.91
N GLN A 140 12.11 -16.87 2.84
CA GLN A 140 12.38 -17.72 3.99
C GLN A 140 13.29 -17.04 5.02
N ASN A 141 14.29 -16.25 4.59
CA ASN A 141 15.12 -15.50 5.53
C ASN A 141 14.30 -14.44 6.29
N MET A 142 13.32 -13.79 5.63
CA MET A 142 12.42 -12.83 6.27
C MET A 142 11.37 -13.53 7.17
N TYR A 143 10.74 -14.59 6.68
CA TYR A 143 9.57 -15.21 7.30
C TYR A 143 9.90 -16.39 8.22
N GLY A 144 11.15 -16.83 8.24
CA GLY A 144 11.58 -18.05 8.93
C GLY A 144 11.70 -19.23 7.96
N LYS A 145 12.75 -20.03 8.15
CA LYS A 145 13.02 -21.21 7.31
C LYS A 145 12.01 -22.34 7.54
N GLU A 146 11.46 -22.41 8.74
CA GLU A 146 10.40 -23.34 9.13
C GLU A 146 9.42 -22.62 10.06
N LEU A 147 8.13 -22.91 9.93
CA LEU A 147 7.08 -22.42 10.82
C LEU A 147 6.53 -23.60 11.61
N ASN A 148 6.55 -23.49 12.93
CA ASN A 148 6.15 -24.55 13.84
C ASN A 148 4.77 -24.32 14.46
N SER A 149 4.29 -23.08 14.43
CA SER A 149 3.13 -22.64 15.19
C SER A 149 2.59 -21.31 14.67
N ILE A 150 1.41 -20.92 15.12
CA ILE A 150 0.80 -19.62 14.79
C ILE A 150 1.63 -18.47 15.35
N GLU A 151 2.32 -18.68 16.48
CA GLU A 151 3.24 -17.73 17.09
C GLU A 151 4.40 -17.37 16.15
N ASP A 152 4.85 -18.30 15.30
CA ASP A 152 5.87 -17.98 14.30
C ASP A 152 5.33 -17.07 13.19
N VAL A 153 4.05 -17.23 12.82
CA VAL A 153 3.37 -16.29 11.91
C VAL A 153 3.26 -14.91 12.57
N GLN A 154 2.85 -14.84 13.84
CA GLN A 154 2.78 -13.58 14.61
C GLN A 154 4.13 -12.83 14.61
N LYS A 155 5.24 -13.54 14.88
CA LYS A 155 6.59 -12.95 14.86
C LYS A 155 6.92 -12.27 13.53
N VAL A 156 6.50 -12.83 12.39
CA VAL A 156 6.76 -12.23 11.08
C VAL A 156 6.04 -10.90 10.91
N PHE A 157 4.76 -10.83 11.28
CA PHE A 157 4.02 -9.55 11.24
C PHE A 157 4.59 -8.54 12.23
N VAL A 158 4.98 -8.97 13.43
CA VAL A 158 5.66 -8.12 14.42
C VAL A 158 6.98 -7.56 13.86
N ASN A 159 7.80 -8.40 13.24
CA ASN A 159 9.06 -7.97 12.60
C ASN A 159 8.80 -7.01 11.43
N PHE A 160 7.71 -7.19 10.69
CA PHE A 160 7.29 -6.25 9.65
C PHE A 160 6.89 -4.89 10.23
N ILE A 161 6.16 -4.82 11.34
CA ILE A 161 5.80 -3.52 11.95
C ILE A 161 6.99 -2.85 12.63
N THR A 162 7.84 -3.62 13.32
CA THR A 162 8.99 -3.08 14.05
C THR A 162 10.11 -2.60 13.14
N GLN A 163 10.24 -3.21 11.94
CA GLN A 163 11.35 -2.99 11.00
C GLN A 163 12.74 -3.25 11.62
N GLN A 164 12.79 -4.13 12.61
CA GLN A 164 14.02 -4.64 13.22
C GLN A 164 14.51 -5.91 12.49
N GLU A 165 15.79 -6.24 12.67
CA GLU A 165 16.33 -7.50 12.16
C GLU A 165 15.78 -8.68 12.95
N ASN A 166 15.37 -9.73 12.24
CA ASN A 166 14.93 -10.98 12.83
C ASN A 166 16.13 -11.87 13.23
N GLU A 167 15.85 -13.07 13.71
CA GLU A 167 16.86 -14.09 14.07
C GLU A 167 17.83 -14.49 12.96
N ASN A 168 17.51 -14.21 11.69
CA ASN A 168 18.39 -14.45 10.54
C ASN A 168 19.21 -13.20 10.15
N GLY A 169 19.17 -12.12 10.94
CA GLY A 169 19.90 -10.87 10.65
C GLY A 169 19.33 -10.09 9.47
N VAL A 170 18.04 -10.28 9.15
CA VAL A 170 17.37 -9.55 8.06
C VAL A 170 16.09 -8.90 8.54
N LYS A 171 15.72 -7.78 7.93
CA LYS A 171 14.44 -7.11 8.19
C LYS A 171 13.33 -7.76 7.36
N VAL A 172 12.14 -7.83 7.92
CA VAL A 172 10.93 -8.16 7.15
C VAL A 172 10.46 -6.90 6.44
N THR A 173 10.87 -6.73 5.19
CA THR A 173 10.60 -5.50 4.42
C THR A 173 9.30 -5.56 3.62
N ARG A 174 8.64 -6.72 3.60
CA ARG A 174 7.44 -7.00 2.81
C ARG A 174 6.65 -8.15 3.44
N LEU A 175 5.33 -8.13 3.26
CA LEU A 175 4.44 -9.27 3.50
C LEU A 175 3.79 -9.71 2.18
N PRO A 176 3.15 -10.89 2.10
CA PRO A 176 2.46 -11.35 0.89
C PRO A 176 1.46 -10.35 0.29
N TRP A 177 0.84 -9.50 1.14
CA TRP A 177 -0.16 -8.50 0.75
C TRP A 177 0.42 -7.15 0.32
N ASN A 178 1.74 -6.99 0.30
CA ASN A 178 2.40 -5.74 -0.10
C ASN A 178 3.20 -5.96 -1.39
N GLU A 179 3.25 -4.98 -2.29
CA GLU A 179 4.11 -5.00 -3.48
C GLU A 179 5.39 -4.19 -3.33
N GLN A 180 5.46 -3.32 -2.32
CA GLN A 180 6.61 -2.46 -2.06
C GLN A 180 7.59 -3.13 -1.09
N GLU A 181 8.89 -2.98 -1.35
CA GLU A 181 9.97 -3.50 -0.49
C GLU A 181 10.47 -2.48 0.56
N SER A 182 9.80 -1.35 0.70
CA SER A 182 10.22 -0.27 1.60
C SER A 182 9.78 -0.45 3.06
N GLY A 183 9.15 -1.58 3.42
CA GLY A 183 8.56 -1.79 4.73
C GLY A 183 7.23 -1.06 4.91
N THR A 184 7.04 -0.44 6.07
CA THR A 184 5.82 0.27 6.46
C THR A 184 5.72 1.66 5.84
N GLN A 185 4.50 2.14 5.58
CA GLN A 185 4.26 3.52 5.13
C GLN A 185 4.53 4.51 6.28
N PRO A 186 4.85 5.79 5.97
CA PRO A 186 5.09 6.80 7.01
C PRO A 186 3.94 6.94 8.01
N GLU A 187 2.69 6.94 7.53
CA GLU A 187 1.48 7.08 8.36
C GLU A 187 1.28 5.91 9.34
N THR A 188 1.81 4.71 9.04
CA THR A 188 1.80 3.56 9.94
C THR A 188 2.48 3.87 11.27
N THR A 189 3.45 4.80 11.28
CA THR A 189 4.15 5.22 12.50
C THR A 189 3.20 5.82 13.55
N LEU A 190 2.08 6.44 13.12
CA LEU A 190 1.11 7.08 14.00
C LEU A 190 0.30 6.08 14.85
N ILE A 191 0.23 4.82 14.42
CA ILE A 191 -0.52 3.75 15.07
C ILE A 191 0.34 2.49 15.30
N LYS A 192 1.66 2.67 15.34
CA LYS A 192 2.62 1.56 15.35
C LYS A 192 2.45 0.64 16.56
N GLU A 193 2.28 1.20 17.75
CA GLU A 193 2.15 0.43 19.00
C GLU A 193 0.85 -0.38 19.01
N GLN A 194 -0.25 0.19 18.51
CA GLN A 194 -1.53 -0.50 18.39
C GLN A 194 -1.45 -1.65 17.37
N LEU A 195 -0.79 -1.44 16.23
CA LEU A 195 -0.56 -2.50 15.25
C LEU A 195 0.36 -3.59 15.81
N LEU A 196 1.39 -3.23 16.58
CA LEU A 196 2.26 -4.18 17.25
C LEU A 196 1.46 -5.06 18.21
N TRP A 197 0.63 -4.44 19.06
CA TRP A 197 -0.27 -5.15 19.96
C TRP A 197 -1.21 -6.10 19.20
N CYS A 198 -1.84 -5.63 18.12
CA CYS A 198 -2.71 -6.47 17.29
C CYS A 198 -1.99 -7.74 16.81
N ASN A 199 -0.83 -7.58 16.18
CA ASN A 199 -0.10 -8.71 15.59
C ASN A 199 0.46 -9.67 16.65
N GLN A 200 0.86 -9.16 17.83
CA GLN A 200 1.25 -9.98 18.98
C GLN A 200 0.11 -10.83 19.53
N ASN A 201 -1.13 -10.39 19.36
CA ASN A 201 -2.32 -11.09 19.85
C ASN A 201 -3.07 -11.85 18.73
N GLY A 202 -2.39 -12.17 17.62
CA GLY A 202 -2.97 -12.98 16.54
C GLY A 202 -3.95 -12.25 15.63
N ILE A 203 -4.00 -10.92 15.69
CA ILE A 203 -4.74 -10.08 14.74
C ILE A 203 -3.78 -9.69 13.62
N PHE A 204 -3.78 -10.46 12.52
CA PHE A 204 -2.82 -10.32 11.43
C PHE A 204 -3.19 -9.17 10.50
N THR A 205 -2.68 -7.97 10.78
CA THR A 205 -3.03 -6.73 10.06
C THR A 205 -2.34 -6.66 8.71
N ILE A 206 -3.11 -6.44 7.64
CA ILE A 206 -2.60 -6.36 6.25
C ILE A 206 -2.76 -4.97 5.63
N ASN A 207 -3.64 -4.13 6.18
CA ASN A 207 -3.86 -2.75 5.72
C ASN A 207 -4.41 -1.88 6.86
N SER A 208 -4.05 -0.60 6.88
CA SER A 208 -4.44 0.33 7.95
C SER A 208 -4.27 1.79 7.52
N GLN A 209 -5.10 2.69 8.02
CA GLN A 209 -4.83 4.14 8.04
C GLN A 209 -5.32 4.76 9.35
N PRO A 210 -4.62 5.77 9.90
CA PRO A 210 -5.05 6.49 11.08
C PRO A 210 -6.27 7.39 10.80
N ALA A 211 -6.94 7.85 11.86
CA ALA A 211 -7.89 8.96 11.73
C ALA A 211 -7.14 10.28 11.55
N VAL A 212 -7.62 11.13 10.65
CA VAL A 212 -7.07 12.48 10.40
C VAL A 212 -8.21 13.46 10.34
N ASN A 213 -8.13 14.50 11.16
CA ASN A 213 -9.14 15.55 11.24
C ASN A 213 -8.55 16.90 10.80
N GLY A 214 -8.51 17.14 9.48
CA GLY A 214 -8.12 18.42 8.92
C GLY A 214 -6.61 18.70 8.98
N ALA A 215 -5.78 17.73 8.60
CA ALA A 215 -4.35 17.99 8.42
C ALA A 215 -4.12 18.91 7.20
N PRO A 216 -3.13 19.82 7.22
CA PRO A 216 -2.80 20.62 6.05
C PRO A 216 -2.49 19.73 4.84
N SER A 217 -2.90 20.15 3.64
CA SER A 217 -2.61 19.38 2.41
C SER A 217 -1.12 19.24 2.08
N ALA A 218 -0.27 20.05 2.72
CA ALA A 218 1.19 19.97 2.65
C ALA A 218 1.82 19.18 3.81
N ASP A 219 1.02 18.54 4.67
CA ASP A 219 1.55 17.70 5.76
C ASP A 219 2.46 16.58 5.21
N PRO A 220 3.65 16.35 5.80
CA PRO A 220 4.64 15.44 5.24
C PRO A 220 4.26 13.95 5.36
N ILE A 221 3.30 13.59 6.22
CA ILE A 221 2.89 12.21 6.47
C ILE A 221 1.59 11.91 5.72
N VAL A 222 0.58 12.76 5.91
CA VAL A 222 -0.79 12.51 5.42
C VAL A 222 -1.25 13.51 4.34
N GLY A 223 -0.48 14.56 4.06
CA GLY A 223 -0.85 15.61 3.10
C GLY A 223 -0.87 15.14 1.64
N TRP A 224 -1.87 15.58 0.88
CA TRP A 224 -2.00 15.35 -0.56
C TRP A 224 -2.87 16.44 -1.21
N GLY A 225 -2.86 16.52 -2.54
CA GLY A 225 -3.70 17.43 -3.31
C GLY A 225 -3.10 18.83 -3.46
N LYS A 226 -3.95 19.83 -3.69
CA LYS A 226 -3.49 21.22 -3.91
C LYS A 226 -3.02 21.85 -2.60
N PRO A 227 -1.94 22.64 -2.59
CA PRO A 227 -1.51 23.40 -1.41
C PRO A 227 -2.61 24.33 -0.87
N GLY A 228 -2.61 24.53 0.45
CA GLY A 228 -3.56 25.41 1.14
C GLY A 228 -4.94 24.81 1.44
N GLY A 229 -5.09 23.49 1.27
CA GLY A 229 -6.29 22.74 1.63
C GLY A 229 -6.11 21.90 2.89
N TYR A 230 -7.09 21.04 3.15
CA TYR A 230 -7.12 20.15 4.30
C TYR A 230 -7.49 18.72 3.90
N CYS A 231 -6.81 17.75 4.49
CA CYS A 231 -6.99 16.32 4.30
C CYS A 231 -7.66 15.68 5.53
N TYR A 232 -8.49 14.68 5.28
CA TYR A 232 -9.26 13.97 6.30
C TYR A 232 -9.23 12.46 6.04
N GLN A 233 -9.22 11.68 7.12
CA GLN A 233 -9.24 10.22 7.08
C GLN A 233 -10.12 9.66 8.22
N LYS A 234 -10.94 8.67 7.91
CA LYS A 234 -11.52 7.76 8.92
C LYS A 234 -10.48 6.71 9.29
N ALA A 235 -10.42 6.31 10.56
CA ALA A 235 -9.57 5.19 10.94
C ALA A 235 -10.08 3.91 10.26
N TYR A 236 -9.15 3.13 9.71
CA TYR A 236 -9.42 1.88 9.01
C TYR A 236 -8.42 0.83 9.44
N LEU A 237 -8.91 -0.40 9.64
CA LEU A 237 -8.07 -1.55 9.90
C LEU A 237 -8.59 -2.76 9.14
N GLU A 238 -7.67 -3.51 8.54
CA GLU A 238 -7.94 -4.74 7.81
C GLU A 238 -6.98 -5.84 8.25
N PHE A 239 -7.52 -7.01 8.57
CA PHE A 239 -6.76 -8.08 9.19
C PHE A 239 -7.41 -9.45 9.03
N PHE A 240 -6.60 -10.51 9.18
CA PHE A 240 -7.12 -11.86 9.42
C PHE A 240 -7.29 -12.10 10.92
N LEU A 241 -8.42 -12.68 11.31
CA LEU A 241 -8.76 -12.99 12.70
C LEU A 241 -9.32 -14.40 12.83
N GLU A 242 -8.91 -15.12 13.87
CA GLU A 242 -9.43 -16.46 14.18
C GLU A 242 -10.96 -16.43 14.34
N LYS A 243 -11.64 -17.46 13.81
CA LYS A 243 -13.10 -17.56 13.74
C LYS A 243 -13.81 -17.32 15.07
N GLY A 244 -13.33 -17.91 16.16
CA GLY A 244 -13.88 -17.73 17.51
C GLY A 244 -13.77 -16.28 17.99
N VAL A 245 -12.62 -15.64 17.79
CA VAL A 245 -12.43 -14.21 18.13
C VAL A 245 -13.27 -13.30 17.23
N ALA A 246 -13.42 -13.62 15.95
CA ALA A 246 -14.27 -12.85 15.02
C ALA A 246 -15.75 -12.85 15.46
N GLN A 247 -16.25 -13.96 16.01
CA GLN A 247 -17.61 -14.03 16.59
C GLN A 247 -17.77 -13.13 17.82
N LYS A 248 -16.75 -13.08 18.69
CA LYS A 248 -16.72 -12.19 19.84
C LYS A 248 -16.69 -10.73 19.39
N LEU A 249 -15.82 -10.40 18.43
CA LEU A 249 -15.70 -9.06 17.86
C LEU A 249 -17.04 -8.59 17.25
N LYS A 250 -17.74 -9.44 16.51
CA LYS A 250 -19.09 -9.14 16.00
C LYS A 250 -20.05 -8.74 17.11
N THR A 251 -20.00 -9.42 18.26
CA THR A 251 -20.85 -9.13 19.42
C THR A 251 -20.44 -7.80 20.06
N VAL A 252 -19.13 -7.58 20.24
CA VAL A 252 -18.58 -6.34 20.80
C VAL A 252 -18.95 -5.13 19.93
N CYS A 253 -18.86 -5.24 18.60
CA CYS A 253 -19.20 -4.15 17.67
C CYS A 253 -20.65 -3.66 17.81
N ALA A 254 -21.57 -4.46 18.36
CA ALA A 254 -22.94 -4.01 18.64
C ALA A 254 -22.99 -2.90 19.72
N GLU A 255 -21.97 -2.80 20.57
CA GLU A 255 -21.83 -1.74 21.58
C GLU A 255 -21.19 -0.46 21.01
N TYR A 256 -20.61 -0.53 19.80
CA TYR A 256 -19.91 0.58 19.15
C TYR A 256 -20.60 0.96 17.83
N PRO A 257 -21.72 1.70 17.87
CA PRO A 257 -22.52 2.01 16.67
C PRO A 257 -21.78 2.87 15.62
N ARG A 258 -20.65 3.49 15.99
CA ARG A 258 -19.78 4.24 15.08
C ARG A 258 -18.91 3.35 14.20
N LEU A 259 -18.73 2.07 14.55
CA LEU A 259 -17.92 1.13 13.78
C LEU A 259 -18.73 0.49 12.67
N SER A 260 -18.21 0.51 11.45
CA SER A 260 -18.68 -0.31 10.33
C SER A 260 -17.71 -1.46 10.13
N TYR A 261 -18.20 -2.70 10.04
CA TYR A 261 -17.36 -3.87 9.80
C TYR A 261 -17.87 -4.71 8.64
N HIS A 262 -16.96 -5.42 7.97
CA HIS A 262 -17.26 -6.49 7.02
C HIS A 262 -16.30 -7.65 7.25
N MET A 263 -16.84 -8.83 7.57
CA MET A 263 -16.11 -10.06 7.86
C MET A 263 -16.53 -11.14 6.86
N ILE A 264 -15.57 -11.84 6.28
CA ILE A 264 -15.86 -12.89 5.29
C ILE A 264 -14.80 -14.00 5.34
N ASN A 265 -15.20 -15.25 5.12
CA ASN A 265 -14.28 -16.38 5.08
C ASN A 265 -13.91 -16.79 3.64
N TYR A 266 -12.85 -17.60 3.51
CA TYR A 266 -12.26 -17.94 2.21
C TYR A 266 -13.27 -18.53 1.21
N ASN A 267 -14.16 -19.43 1.67
CA ASN A 267 -15.11 -20.17 0.83
C ASN A 267 -16.51 -19.53 0.72
N ASN A 268 -16.70 -18.29 1.20
CA ASN A 268 -17.97 -17.56 1.14
C ASN A 268 -19.14 -18.21 1.89
N THR A 269 -18.89 -19.17 2.78
CA THR A 269 -19.95 -19.77 3.60
C THR A 269 -20.39 -18.87 4.75
N VAL A 270 -19.55 -17.90 5.14
CA VAL A 270 -19.85 -16.92 6.19
C VAL A 270 -19.46 -15.53 5.74
N GLU A 271 -20.44 -14.62 5.77
CA GLU A 271 -20.27 -13.19 5.53
C GLU A 271 -21.10 -12.41 6.56
N TRP A 272 -20.48 -11.50 7.31
CA TRP A 272 -21.15 -10.61 8.26
C TRP A 272 -20.79 -9.16 7.99
N THR A 273 -21.79 -8.30 7.95
CA THR A 273 -21.61 -6.84 7.86
C THR A 273 -22.71 -6.15 8.67
N ASN A 274 -22.42 -4.97 9.20
CA ASN A 274 -23.42 -4.09 9.81
C ASN A 274 -23.72 -2.85 8.96
N GLY A 275 -23.10 -2.73 7.78
CA GLY A 275 -23.37 -1.69 6.79
C GLY A 275 -24.26 -2.17 5.64
N ASP A 276 -24.61 -1.26 4.75
CA ASP A 276 -25.23 -1.61 3.48
C ASP A 276 -24.28 -2.47 2.64
N SER A 277 -24.80 -3.52 1.99
CA SER A 277 -24.01 -4.52 1.28
C SER A 277 -23.52 -4.07 -0.10
N THR A 278 -23.85 -2.85 -0.51
CA THR A 278 -23.60 -2.29 -1.85
C THR A 278 -23.08 -0.86 -1.83
N THR A 279 -23.25 -0.13 -0.73
CA THR A 279 -22.90 1.29 -0.64
C THR A 279 -21.46 1.46 -0.13
N PRO A 280 -20.60 2.18 -0.86
CA PRO A 280 -19.25 2.46 -0.43
C PRO A 280 -19.20 3.51 0.69
N ILE A 281 -18.22 3.39 1.59
CA ILE A 281 -17.90 4.37 2.63
C ILE A 281 -16.68 5.17 2.17
N ALA A 282 -16.79 6.49 2.03
CA ALA A 282 -15.62 7.35 1.85
C ALA A 282 -14.78 7.36 3.14
N VAL A 283 -13.49 7.03 3.02
CA VAL A 283 -12.56 6.94 4.16
C VAL A 283 -11.41 7.92 4.07
N THR A 284 -11.13 8.50 2.91
CA THR A 284 -10.16 9.58 2.74
C THR A 284 -10.73 10.65 1.81
N TRP A 285 -10.72 11.90 2.23
CA TRP A 285 -11.19 13.04 1.43
C TRP A 285 -10.39 14.31 1.71
N GLY A 286 -10.54 15.30 0.84
CA GLY A 286 -9.83 16.56 0.92
C GLY A 286 -10.67 17.73 0.40
N VAL A 287 -10.48 18.88 1.04
CA VAL A 287 -11.11 20.15 0.66
C VAL A 287 -10.00 21.12 0.30
N PHE A 288 -10.03 21.62 -0.94
CA PHE A 288 -8.94 22.41 -1.51
C PHE A 288 -9.43 23.77 -2.03
N PRO A 289 -8.61 24.83 -1.98
CA PRO A 289 -8.98 26.14 -2.50
C PRO A 289 -9.37 26.09 -3.98
N GLY A 290 -10.56 26.62 -4.29
CA GLY A 290 -11.06 26.74 -5.67
C GLY A 290 -11.39 25.40 -6.34
N CYS A 291 -11.68 24.34 -5.58
CA CYS A 291 -12.05 23.02 -6.09
C CYS A 291 -13.25 22.44 -5.31
N GLU A 292 -13.96 21.51 -5.94
CA GLU A 292 -14.91 20.65 -5.23
C GLU A 292 -14.18 19.66 -4.30
N VAL A 293 -14.94 18.99 -3.42
CA VAL A 293 -14.41 17.97 -2.52
C VAL A 293 -13.91 16.77 -3.32
N ALA A 294 -12.68 16.34 -3.05
CA ALA A 294 -12.13 15.10 -3.60
C ALA A 294 -12.19 13.98 -2.56
N GLN A 295 -12.57 12.76 -2.95
CA GLN A 295 -12.69 11.61 -2.05
C GLN A 295 -12.05 10.35 -2.65
N PRO A 296 -10.71 10.29 -2.70
CA PRO A 296 -10.00 9.34 -3.53
C PRO A 296 -9.95 7.91 -3.01
N THR A 297 -10.48 7.64 -1.82
CA THR A 297 -10.40 6.33 -1.18
C THR A 297 -11.71 5.96 -0.51
N VAL A 298 -12.20 4.77 -0.84
CA VAL A 298 -13.44 4.21 -0.30
C VAL A 298 -13.23 2.79 0.24
N VAL A 299 -14.10 2.37 1.14
CA VAL A 299 -14.31 0.97 1.51
C VAL A 299 -15.62 0.54 0.84
N ASP A 300 -15.53 -0.37 -0.13
CA ASP A 300 -16.66 -0.83 -0.94
C ASP A 300 -16.93 -2.33 -0.71
N PRO A 301 -18.10 -2.74 -0.20
CA PRO A 301 -18.41 -4.14 0.08
C PRO A 301 -18.31 -5.06 -1.13
N LEU A 302 -18.65 -4.58 -2.33
CA LEU A 302 -18.58 -5.38 -3.55
C LEU A 302 -17.13 -5.61 -3.99
N SER A 303 -16.32 -4.55 -3.99
CA SER A 303 -14.87 -4.66 -4.21
C SER A 303 -14.19 -5.53 -3.15
N PHE A 304 -14.66 -5.52 -1.89
CA PHE A 304 -14.10 -6.34 -0.82
C PHE A 304 -14.29 -7.84 -1.08
N ARG A 305 -15.47 -8.28 -1.56
CA ARG A 305 -15.73 -9.68 -1.93
C ARG A 305 -14.75 -10.18 -2.98
N VAL A 306 -14.41 -9.31 -3.92
CA VAL A 306 -13.46 -9.62 -4.99
C VAL A 306 -12.02 -9.60 -4.49
N TRP A 307 -11.65 -8.62 -3.67
CA TRP A 307 -10.32 -8.54 -3.06
C TRP A 307 -10.01 -9.75 -2.19
N LYS A 308 -11.00 -10.22 -1.42
CA LYS A 308 -10.87 -11.35 -0.52
C LYS A 308 -10.23 -12.57 -1.19
N ASP A 309 -10.58 -12.90 -2.42
CA ASP A 309 -10.01 -14.05 -3.11
C ASP A 309 -8.47 -13.91 -3.25
N GLU A 310 -8.00 -12.74 -3.71
CA GLU A 310 -6.56 -12.43 -3.77
C GLU A 310 -5.91 -12.41 -2.38
N ALA A 311 -6.60 -11.86 -1.37
CA ALA A 311 -6.10 -11.79 -0.01
C ALA A 311 -5.88 -13.18 0.60
N TYR A 312 -6.81 -14.12 0.38
CA TYR A 312 -6.66 -15.50 0.85
C TYR A 312 -5.64 -16.27 0.01
N ASP A 313 -5.63 -16.10 -1.31
CA ASP A 313 -4.67 -16.76 -2.20
C ASP A 313 -3.22 -16.43 -1.81
N ALA A 314 -2.94 -15.22 -1.33
CA ALA A 314 -1.60 -14.81 -0.90
C ALA A 314 -1.03 -15.69 0.23
N TRP A 315 -1.88 -16.26 1.11
CA TRP A 315 -1.42 -17.21 2.13
C TRP A 315 -0.82 -18.47 1.52
N LEU A 316 -1.44 -18.99 0.46
CA LEU A 316 -1.07 -20.29 -0.12
C LEU A 316 -0.07 -20.14 -1.28
N THR A 317 -0.36 -19.24 -2.21
CA THR A 317 0.38 -19.08 -3.47
C THR A 317 1.67 -18.26 -3.29
N THR A 318 1.73 -17.41 -2.27
CA THR A 318 2.93 -16.60 -1.99
C THR A 318 3.67 -17.08 -0.76
N TRP A 319 2.99 -17.20 0.40
CA TRP A 319 3.69 -17.57 1.63
C TRP A 319 3.93 -19.07 1.74
N ALA A 320 2.90 -19.91 1.64
CA ALA A 320 3.08 -21.36 1.79
C ALA A 320 3.92 -21.98 0.67
N ALA A 321 3.85 -21.43 -0.54
CA ALA A 321 4.59 -21.88 -1.72
C ALA A 321 6.11 -21.86 -1.56
N ILE A 322 6.67 -21.06 -0.63
CA ILE A 322 8.12 -21.04 -0.38
C ILE A 322 8.60 -22.26 0.43
N TYR A 323 7.68 -23.08 0.96
CA TYR A 323 8.02 -24.25 1.77
C TYR A 323 7.67 -25.55 1.02
N PRO A 324 8.35 -26.67 1.34
CA PRO A 324 8.02 -27.97 0.75
C PRO A 324 6.57 -28.36 1.02
N GLU A 325 5.91 -28.94 0.01
CA GLU A 325 4.53 -29.40 0.11
C GLU A 325 4.35 -30.41 1.26
N GLY A 326 3.29 -30.24 2.06
CA GLY A 326 2.98 -31.11 3.20
C GLY A 326 3.88 -30.91 4.43
N SER A 327 4.86 -29.99 4.37
CA SER A 327 5.68 -29.61 5.53
C SER A 327 4.84 -28.99 6.65
N LYS A 328 5.41 -28.95 7.85
CA LYS A 328 4.76 -28.32 9.01
C LYS A 328 4.40 -26.85 8.74
N SER A 329 5.28 -26.11 8.06
CA SER A 329 5.04 -24.70 7.70
C SER A 329 3.80 -24.53 6.83
N THR A 330 3.65 -25.37 5.79
CA THR A 330 2.47 -25.30 4.90
C THR A 330 1.17 -25.63 5.64
N LYS A 331 1.21 -26.52 6.64
CA LYS A 331 0.05 -26.85 7.47
C LYS A 331 -0.35 -25.68 8.38
N VAL A 332 0.60 -25.00 9.01
CA VAL A 332 0.35 -23.81 9.84
C VAL A 332 -0.31 -22.70 9.01
N LEU A 333 0.24 -22.40 7.83
CA LEU A 333 -0.32 -21.35 6.97
C LEU A 333 -1.70 -21.73 6.40
N ARG A 334 -1.92 -23.01 6.11
CA ARG A 334 -3.23 -23.53 5.71
C ARG A 334 -4.24 -23.45 6.85
N GLU A 335 -3.84 -23.69 8.09
CA GLU A 335 -4.70 -23.51 9.26
C GLU A 335 -5.19 -22.07 9.38
N VAL A 336 -4.32 -21.07 9.14
CA VAL A 336 -4.72 -19.67 9.09
C VAL A 336 -5.71 -19.43 7.95
N HIS A 337 -5.37 -19.86 6.73
CA HIS A 337 -6.24 -19.71 5.55
C HIS A 337 -7.65 -20.29 5.77
N ASP A 338 -7.76 -21.50 6.32
CA ASP A 338 -9.03 -22.23 6.43
C ASP A 338 -9.89 -21.76 7.62
N ASN A 339 -9.27 -21.29 8.72
CA ASN A 339 -9.96 -21.00 9.98
C ASN A 339 -10.04 -19.52 10.36
N TYR A 340 -9.41 -18.61 9.61
CA TYR A 340 -9.45 -17.18 9.89
C TYR A 340 -10.43 -16.47 8.95
N TYR A 341 -11.02 -15.38 9.43
CA TYR A 341 -11.86 -14.48 8.65
C TYR A 341 -11.05 -13.25 8.25
N LEU A 342 -11.22 -12.80 7.01
CA LEU A 342 -10.76 -11.48 6.59
C LEU A 342 -11.77 -10.45 7.10
N VAL A 343 -11.29 -9.47 7.85
CA VAL A 343 -12.10 -8.47 8.53
C VAL A 343 -11.63 -7.08 8.14
N THR A 344 -12.58 -6.20 7.81
CA THR A 344 -12.37 -4.76 7.73
C THR A 344 -13.20 -4.06 8.79
N VAL A 345 -12.63 -3.02 9.41
CA VAL A 345 -13.31 -2.15 10.37
C VAL A 345 -13.01 -0.70 10.03
N VAL A 346 -14.05 0.13 9.96
CA VAL A 346 -13.99 1.58 9.77
C VAL A 346 -14.60 2.26 10.99
N ASP A 347 -13.89 3.22 11.57
CA ASP A 347 -14.46 4.13 12.55
C ASP A 347 -15.02 5.37 11.84
N ASN A 348 -16.34 5.57 11.90
CA ASN A 348 -16.99 6.67 11.20
C ASN A 348 -16.83 8.04 11.85
N ASP A 349 -16.46 8.12 13.13
CA ASP A 349 -16.27 9.40 13.83
C ASP A 349 -14.78 9.77 13.79
N PHE A 350 -14.36 10.32 12.66
CA PHE A 350 -12.97 10.75 12.42
C PHE A 350 -12.52 11.93 13.29
N VAL A 351 -13.43 12.55 14.06
CA VAL A 351 -13.12 13.71 14.92
C VAL A 351 -12.54 13.27 16.26
N LYS A 352 -12.95 12.10 16.75
CA LYS A 352 -12.48 11.53 18.02
C LYS A 352 -11.42 10.46 17.80
N ASP A 353 -10.75 10.09 18.89
CA ASP A 353 -9.89 8.91 18.92
C ASP A 353 -10.68 7.67 18.49
N THR A 354 -9.98 6.79 17.78
CA THR A 354 -10.54 5.57 17.23
C THR A 354 -10.81 4.54 18.32
N VAL A 355 -11.97 3.91 18.28
CA VAL A 355 -12.37 2.85 19.22
C VAL A 355 -12.13 1.45 18.68
N ILE A 356 -11.52 1.32 17.48
CA ILE A 356 -11.25 0.02 16.84
C ILE A 356 -10.41 -0.87 17.76
N PHE A 357 -9.35 -0.33 18.35
CA PHE A 357 -8.42 -1.10 19.18
C PHE A 357 -9.04 -1.52 20.52
N GLU A 358 -9.83 -0.64 21.15
CA GLU A 358 -10.61 -0.98 22.35
C GLU A 358 -11.60 -2.13 22.09
N ALA A 359 -12.28 -2.10 20.94
CA ALA A 359 -13.19 -3.17 20.54
C ALA A 359 -12.46 -4.51 20.32
N LEU A 360 -11.24 -4.48 19.76
CA LEU A 360 -10.40 -5.66 19.59
C LEU A 360 -9.89 -6.22 20.93
N GLU A 361 -9.39 -5.36 21.82
CA GLU A 361 -8.98 -5.72 23.18
C GLU A 361 -10.12 -6.42 23.92
N LYS A 362 -11.32 -5.85 23.87
CA LYS A 362 -12.51 -6.43 24.48
C LYS A 362 -12.90 -7.78 23.86
N ALA A 363 -12.80 -7.92 22.54
CA ALA A 363 -13.10 -9.18 21.85
C ALA A 363 -12.12 -10.30 22.21
N ILE A 364 -10.85 -9.98 22.46
CA ILE A 364 -9.82 -10.94 22.90
C ILE A 364 -9.98 -11.32 24.37
N ALA A 365 -10.42 -10.39 25.22
CA ALA A 365 -10.60 -10.63 26.65
C ALA A 365 -11.86 -11.45 27.01
N MET A 366 -12.88 -11.44 26.15
CA MET A 366 -14.03 -12.34 26.21
C MET A 366 -13.62 -13.77 25.83
#